data_AF-A0A498SWV3-F1
#
_entry.id   AF-A0A498SWV3-F1
#
_cell.length_a   1.000
_cell.length_b   1.000
_cell.length_c   1.000
_cell.angle_alpha   90.00
_cell.angle_beta   90.00
_cell.angle_gamma   90.00
#
_symmetry.space_group_name_H-M   'P 1'
#
loop_
_entity.id
_entity.type
_entity.pdbx_description
1 polymer ?
#
loop_
_entity_poly.entity_id
_entity_poly.type
_entity_poly.pdbx_seq_one_letter_code
_entity_poly.pdbx_strand_id
1 'polypeptide(L)'
;MIHQAIDLINRSESMFINVAEDLLEQKMVFVVGSIDGDLINLVTLLKNEMPPTAYYIFLGDYLDCFKPSRIDALLLLLGLKLRHPRYICLFRGHHETYEMCKAIGFDKAIADERLLQSFYVLFEYLPLLGVFGKFLCLHAGISLFMAENSFLQEFVKPIEVKRMTVRERSTLTDILYGRPDKDLPALFAPSNIYPIGYRFNLTGLHETIQMFDCKRLIRGCGCRNSNDVNFDFDTTDCISLVSGRSIRHANYERFTIRIYENGQFELQYIDKDSSWDLQRKNFLEKSVNHFINTYDNLLQSIPHEFQFDLPMGCAACEWINQGKKHENVTISHALLKSFAK
;
A
#
# COMPACT_ATOMS: atom_id res chain seq x y z
N MET A 1 7.77 -9.77 15.76
CA MET A 1 7.15 -9.63 14.42
C MET A 1 7.18 -8.21 13.89
N ILE A 2 6.34 -7.25 14.35
CA ILE A 2 6.28 -5.89 13.74
C ILE A 2 7.64 -5.20 13.70
N HIS A 3 8.41 -5.25 14.79
CA HIS A 3 9.76 -4.66 14.84
C HIS A 3 10.73 -5.31 13.85
N GLN A 4 10.68 -6.63 13.70
CA GLN A 4 11.49 -7.34 12.69
C GLN A 4 11.08 -6.95 11.27
N ALA A 5 9.78 -6.75 11.02
CA ALA A 5 9.30 -6.31 9.72
C ALA A 5 9.79 -4.89 9.40
N ILE A 6 9.78 -3.99 10.41
CA ILE A 6 10.37 -2.66 10.31
C ILE A 6 11.86 -2.73 9.94
N ASP A 7 12.64 -3.53 10.68
CA ASP A 7 14.08 -3.66 10.40
C ASP A 7 14.37 -4.25 9.01
N LEU A 8 13.58 -5.26 8.60
CA LEU A 8 13.67 -5.83 7.27
C LEU A 8 13.38 -4.78 6.19
N ILE A 9 12.25 -4.07 6.28
CA ILE A 9 11.84 -3.04 5.30
C ILE A 9 12.86 -1.89 5.27
N ASN A 10 13.37 -1.48 6.43
CA ASN A 10 14.37 -0.43 6.54
C ASN A 10 15.68 -0.80 5.83
N ARG A 11 16.14 -2.05 5.99
CA ARG A 11 17.43 -2.50 5.44
C ARG A 11 17.37 -2.94 3.99
N SER A 12 16.22 -3.44 3.54
CA SER A 12 16.10 -4.11 2.23
C SER A 12 15.36 -3.29 1.17
N GLU A 13 14.67 -2.22 1.54
CA GLU A 13 13.83 -1.45 0.62
C GLU A 13 14.07 0.06 0.77
N SER A 14 14.05 0.78 -0.35
CA SER A 14 13.94 2.24 -0.42
C SER A 14 12.47 2.69 -0.32
N MET A 15 12.23 4.00 -0.26
CA MET A 15 10.86 4.56 -0.36
C MET A 15 10.29 4.46 -1.77
N PHE A 16 11.17 4.51 -2.77
CA PHE A 16 10.86 4.26 -4.17
C PHE A 16 11.51 2.95 -4.59
N ILE A 17 10.70 1.95 -4.92
CA ILE A 17 11.17 0.63 -5.36
C ILE A 17 11.27 0.60 -6.88
N ASN A 18 12.38 0.11 -7.42
CA ASN A 18 12.51 -0.12 -8.85
C ASN A 18 12.86 -1.59 -9.10
N VAL A 19 11.97 -2.31 -9.77
CA VAL A 19 12.15 -3.71 -10.18
C VAL A 19 12.24 -3.76 -11.70
N ALA A 20 13.43 -4.12 -12.18
CA ALA A 20 13.71 -4.25 -13.61
C ALA A 20 12.85 -5.36 -14.27
N GLU A 21 12.56 -5.19 -15.57
CA GLU A 21 11.73 -6.09 -16.38
C GLU A 21 12.23 -7.54 -16.30
N ASP A 22 13.53 -7.78 -16.49
CA ASP A 22 14.17 -9.10 -16.45
C ASP A 22 13.93 -9.86 -15.13
N LEU A 23 13.70 -9.14 -14.02
CA LEU A 23 13.42 -9.77 -12.72
C LEU A 23 11.94 -10.16 -12.58
N LEU A 24 11.05 -9.50 -13.31
CA LEU A 24 9.64 -9.87 -13.44
C LEU A 24 9.47 -11.07 -14.37
N GLU A 25 10.33 -11.21 -15.40
CA GLU A 25 10.30 -12.32 -16.37
C GLU A 25 10.38 -13.71 -15.72
N GLN A 26 10.92 -13.82 -14.52
CA GLN A 26 11.10 -15.11 -13.84
C GLN A 26 9.95 -15.46 -12.90
N LYS A 27 8.90 -14.62 -12.79
CA LYS A 27 7.91 -14.72 -11.70
C LYS A 27 6.49 -14.37 -12.14
N MET A 28 5.50 -15.04 -11.56
CA MET A 28 4.11 -14.56 -11.63
C MET A 28 3.96 -13.34 -10.72
N VAL A 29 3.51 -12.21 -11.25
CA VAL A 29 3.41 -10.95 -10.50
C VAL A 29 1.95 -10.55 -10.34
N PHE A 30 1.50 -10.33 -9.11
CA PHE A 30 0.15 -9.91 -8.78
C PHE A 30 0.17 -8.55 -8.08
N VAL A 31 -0.61 -7.60 -8.59
CA VAL A 31 -0.89 -6.32 -7.95
C VAL A 31 -2.24 -6.40 -7.24
N VAL A 32 -2.27 -5.90 -6.01
CA VAL A 32 -3.40 -6.00 -5.08
C VAL A 32 -3.68 -4.62 -4.50
N GLY A 33 -4.91 -4.14 -4.64
CA GLY A 33 -5.38 -2.85 -4.14
C GLY A 33 -5.73 -2.88 -2.65
N SER A 34 -6.52 -1.91 -2.18
CA SER A 34 -6.98 -1.86 -0.78
C SER A 34 -7.57 -3.20 -0.33
N ILE A 35 -7.12 -3.68 0.84
CA ILE A 35 -7.61 -4.92 1.48
C ILE A 35 -8.71 -4.62 2.51
N ASP A 36 -8.71 -3.42 3.10
CA ASP A 36 -9.70 -2.97 4.08
C ASP A 36 -9.91 -3.97 5.24
N GLY A 37 -8.83 -4.60 5.73
CA GLY A 37 -8.86 -5.60 6.81
C GLY A 37 -9.59 -6.92 6.47
N ASP A 38 -9.90 -7.18 5.20
CA ASP A 38 -10.58 -8.41 4.77
C ASP A 38 -9.62 -9.61 4.68
N LEU A 39 -9.37 -10.25 5.83
CA LEU A 39 -8.54 -11.45 5.92
C LEU A 39 -9.07 -12.59 5.02
N ILE A 40 -10.38 -12.76 4.92
CA ILE A 40 -10.98 -13.88 4.18
C ILE A 40 -10.63 -13.76 2.70
N ASN A 41 -10.80 -12.56 2.15
CA ASN A 41 -10.43 -12.31 0.77
C ASN A 41 -8.92 -12.42 0.56
N LEU A 42 -8.11 -11.89 1.48
CA LEU A 42 -6.66 -12.02 1.40
C LEU A 42 -6.21 -13.49 1.31
N VAL A 43 -6.76 -14.36 2.17
CA VAL A 43 -6.47 -15.80 2.14
C VAL A 43 -6.96 -16.45 0.84
N THR A 44 -8.13 -16.03 0.34
CA THR A 44 -8.68 -16.54 -0.93
C THR A 44 -7.76 -16.21 -2.11
N LEU A 45 -7.27 -14.97 -2.16
CA LEU A 45 -6.33 -14.48 -3.17
C LEU A 45 -5.01 -15.26 -3.13
N LEU A 46 -4.47 -15.47 -1.94
CA LEU A 46 -3.20 -16.17 -1.73
C LEU A 46 -3.30 -17.68 -1.97
N LYS A 47 -4.47 -18.28 -1.81
CA LYS A 47 -4.68 -19.72 -2.01
C LYS A 47 -4.36 -20.18 -3.44
N ASN A 48 -4.56 -19.31 -4.43
CA ASN A 48 -4.31 -19.64 -5.83
C ASN A 48 -2.80 -19.79 -6.10
N GLU A 49 -1.98 -18.85 -5.63
CA GLU A 49 -0.53 -18.86 -5.80
C GLU A 49 0.14 -18.31 -4.54
N MET A 50 0.96 -19.11 -3.86
CA MET A 50 1.64 -18.66 -2.65
C MET A 50 3.07 -18.24 -2.96
N PRO A 51 3.61 -17.19 -2.34
CA PRO A 51 5.05 -16.98 -2.33
C PRO A 51 5.80 -18.26 -1.89
N PRO A 52 6.91 -18.65 -2.52
CA PRO A 52 7.69 -17.88 -3.51
C PRO A 52 7.32 -18.13 -4.99
N THR A 53 6.23 -18.85 -5.31
CA THR A 53 5.85 -19.09 -6.73
C THR A 53 5.39 -17.81 -7.41
N ALA A 54 4.84 -16.87 -6.62
CA ALA A 54 4.40 -15.57 -7.08
C ALA A 54 4.97 -14.41 -6.25
N TYR A 55 5.08 -13.25 -6.90
CA TYR A 55 5.43 -11.96 -6.34
C TYR A 55 4.17 -11.11 -6.18
N TYR A 56 3.95 -10.55 -4.99
CA TYR A 56 2.78 -9.73 -4.69
C TYR A 56 3.17 -8.28 -4.38
N ILE A 57 2.46 -7.35 -5.02
CA ILE A 57 2.56 -5.90 -4.83
C ILE A 57 1.25 -5.42 -4.20
N PHE A 58 1.27 -5.09 -2.91
CA PHE A 58 0.11 -4.53 -2.23
C PHE A 58 0.18 -3.01 -2.18
N LEU A 59 -0.88 -2.34 -2.62
CA LEU A 59 -0.92 -0.89 -2.84
C LEU A 59 -1.41 -0.08 -1.62
N GLY A 60 -1.41 -0.65 -0.41
CA GLY A 60 -1.83 0.02 0.83
C GLY A 60 -3.28 -0.22 1.25
N ASP A 61 -3.74 0.51 2.27
CA ASP A 61 -5.06 0.38 2.93
C ASP A 61 -5.35 -1.03 3.44
N TYR A 62 -4.55 -1.42 4.44
CA TYR A 62 -4.63 -2.70 5.12
C TYR A 62 -5.65 -2.71 6.26
N LEU A 63 -5.99 -1.53 6.80
CA LEU A 63 -6.88 -1.37 7.96
C LEU A 63 -8.35 -1.28 7.53
N ASP A 64 -9.25 -1.89 8.32
CA ASP A 64 -10.70 -1.78 8.15
C ASP A 64 -11.23 -0.52 8.87
N CYS A 65 -11.72 0.46 8.12
CA CYS A 65 -12.26 1.68 8.72
C CYS A 65 -13.61 1.50 9.44
N PHE A 66 -14.29 0.37 9.25
CA PHE A 66 -15.56 0.04 9.90
C PHE A 66 -15.41 -0.94 11.06
N LYS A 67 -14.34 -1.73 11.07
CA LYS A 67 -13.97 -2.60 12.20
C LYS A 67 -12.49 -2.39 12.54
N PRO A 68 -12.14 -1.24 13.15
CA PRO A 68 -10.73 -0.84 13.34
C PRO A 68 -9.91 -1.79 14.20
N SER A 69 -10.54 -2.71 14.94
CA SER A 69 -9.86 -3.78 15.68
C SER A 69 -9.37 -4.94 14.81
N ARG A 70 -9.76 -5.02 13.53
CA ARG A 70 -9.30 -6.06 12.61
C ARG A 70 -7.93 -5.73 12.05
N ILE A 71 -6.90 -6.35 12.64
CA ILE A 71 -5.49 -6.24 12.26
C ILE A 71 -4.91 -7.52 11.68
N ASP A 72 -5.69 -8.60 11.67
CA ASP A 72 -5.30 -9.94 11.24
C ASP A 72 -4.78 -9.99 9.81
N ALA A 73 -5.42 -9.28 8.87
CA ALA A 73 -4.94 -9.17 7.49
C ALA A 73 -3.55 -8.51 7.41
N LEU A 74 -3.33 -7.40 8.13
CA LEU A 74 -2.02 -6.74 8.18
C LEU A 74 -0.97 -7.62 8.83
N LEU A 75 -1.29 -8.29 9.95
CA LEU A 75 -0.38 -9.21 10.63
C LEU A 75 0.04 -10.37 9.71
N LEU A 76 -0.90 -10.93 8.93
CA LEU A 76 -0.61 -11.95 7.93
C LEU A 76 0.37 -11.43 6.86
N LEU A 77 0.11 -10.24 6.30
CA LEU A 77 1.00 -9.64 5.29
C LEU A 77 2.42 -9.41 5.83
N LEU A 78 2.54 -8.94 7.09
CA LEU A 78 3.85 -8.78 7.75
C LEU A 78 4.56 -10.11 7.96
N GLY A 79 3.82 -11.16 8.33
CA GLY A 79 4.35 -12.52 8.36
C GLY A 79 4.92 -12.91 7.00
N LEU A 80 4.12 -12.79 5.94
CA LEU A 80 4.51 -13.17 4.58
C LEU A 80 5.72 -12.36 4.11
N LYS A 81 5.79 -11.08 4.46
CA LYS A 81 6.95 -10.23 4.20
C LYS A 81 8.21 -10.75 4.89
N LEU A 82 8.13 -11.16 6.15
CA LEU A 82 9.26 -11.72 6.90
C LEU A 82 9.72 -13.06 6.32
N ARG A 83 8.79 -13.91 5.92
CA ARG A 83 9.10 -15.24 5.38
C ARG A 83 9.59 -15.20 3.93
N HIS A 84 9.02 -14.32 3.11
CA HIS A 84 9.29 -14.21 1.68
C HIS A 84 9.62 -12.76 1.29
N PRO A 85 10.71 -12.17 1.83
CA PRO A 85 11.02 -10.74 1.71
C PRO A 85 11.15 -10.26 0.27
N ARG A 86 11.58 -11.14 -0.64
CA ARG A 86 11.78 -10.88 -2.07
C ARG A 86 10.52 -11.08 -2.93
N TYR A 87 9.39 -11.42 -2.33
CA TYR A 87 8.15 -11.77 -3.03
C TYR A 87 6.92 -11.01 -2.51
N ILE A 88 7.07 -10.20 -1.46
CA ILE A 88 6.00 -9.39 -0.91
C ILE A 88 6.48 -7.94 -0.85
N CYS A 89 5.80 -7.04 -1.56
CA CYS A 89 5.98 -5.60 -1.49
C CYS A 89 4.73 -4.97 -0.86
N LEU A 90 4.93 -4.13 0.16
CA LEU A 90 3.85 -3.47 0.91
C LEU A 90 4.00 -1.96 0.79
N PHE A 91 3.17 -1.31 -0.03
CA PHE A 91 3.13 0.15 -0.12
C PHE A 91 2.24 0.78 0.95
N ARG A 92 2.55 2.03 1.29
CA ARG A 92 1.78 2.83 2.22
C ARG A 92 0.47 3.31 1.59
N GLY A 93 -0.66 3.03 2.24
CA GLY A 93 -1.94 3.63 1.91
C GLY A 93 -2.30 4.80 2.82
N HIS A 94 -3.43 5.43 2.54
CA HIS A 94 -3.85 6.60 3.30
C HIS A 94 -4.37 6.23 4.70
N HIS A 95 -4.92 5.02 4.87
CA HIS A 95 -5.27 4.49 6.19
C HIS A 95 -4.03 4.27 7.08
N GLU A 96 -2.86 4.04 6.49
CA GLU A 96 -1.57 3.91 7.18
C GLU A 96 -0.92 5.29 7.44
N THR A 97 -1.71 6.27 7.85
CA THR A 97 -1.23 7.58 8.33
C THR A 97 -1.73 7.85 9.73
N TYR A 98 -0.97 8.60 10.53
CA TYR A 98 -1.38 8.90 11.91
C TYR A 98 -2.76 9.57 11.95
N GLU A 99 -2.99 10.56 11.09
CA GLU A 99 -4.25 11.28 11.00
C GLU A 99 -5.43 10.36 10.65
N MET A 100 -5.24 9.44 9.69
CA MET A 100 -6.32 8.58 9.25
C MET A 100 -6.56 7.42 10.21
N CYS A 101 -5.50 6.82 10.77
CA CYS A 101 -5.61 5.84 11.85
C CYS A 101 -6.46 6.37 13.00
N LYS A 102 -6.24 7.63 13.42
CA LYS A 102 -7.09 8.28 14.42
C LYS A 102 -8.51 8.53 13.92
N ALA A 103 -8.66 9.01 12.70
CA ALA A 103 -9.98 9.30 12.12
C ALA A 103 -10.87 8.06 12.04
N ILE A 104 -10.30 6.89 11.70
CA ILE A 104 -11.02 5.62 11.65
C ILE A 104 -11.16 4.97 13.03
N GLY A 105 -10.56 5.52 14.08
CA GLY A 105 -10.66 4.99 15.46
C GLY A 105 -9.78 3.76 15.73
N PHE A 106 -8.72 3.56 14.94
CA PHE A 106 -7.74 2.49 15.13
C PHE A 106 -7.03 2.61 16.48
N ASP A 107 -6.71 3.83 16.89
CA ASP A 107 -6.05 4.15 18.16
C ASP A 107 -6.89 3.77 19.39
N LYS A 108 -8.22 3.83 19.28
CA LYS A 108 -9.14 3.41 20.33
C LYS A 108 -9.39 1.90 20.33
N ALA A 109 -9.18 1.23 19.20
CA ALA A 109 -9.40 -0.19 19.05
C ALA A 109 -8.25 -1.04 19.60
N ILE A 110 -7.04 -0.47 19.73
CA ILE A 110 -5.88 -1.13 20.31
C ILE A 110 -5.64 -0.61 21.72
N ALA A 111 -5.92 -1.45 22.72
CA ALA A 111 -5.71 -1.11 24.13
C ALA A 111 -4.22 -1.09 24.53
N ASP A 112 -3.39 -1.90 23.88
CA ASP A 112 -1.94 -1.94 24.14
C ASP A 112 -1.24 -0.78 23.43
N GLU A 113 -0.84 0.23 24.21
CA GLU A 113 -0.15 1.40 23.70
C GLU A 113 1.16 1.04 22.97
N ARG A 114 1.91 0.04 23.44
CA ARG A 114 3.18 -0.37 22.80
C ARG A 114 2.93 -0.99 21.44
N LEU A 115 1.87 -1.77 21.32
CA LEU A 115 1.44 -2.34 20.04
C LEU A 115 1.01 -1.23 19.06
N LEU A 116 0.19 -0.29 19.53
CA LEU A 116 -0.25 0.86 18.74
C LEU A 116 0.94 1.70 18.24
N GLN A 117 1.89 2.00 19.14
CA GLN A 117 3.13 2.71 18.77
C GLN A 117 3.91 1.96 17.70
N SER A 118 3.99 0.63 17.80
CA SER A 118 4.69 -0.19 16.81
C SER A 118 4.05 -0.12 15.41
N PHE A 119 2.72 -0.01 15.32
CA PHE A 119 2.03 0.20 14.04
C PHE A 119 2.31 1.57 13.45
N TYR A 120 2.25 2.63 14.27
CA TYR A 120 2.57 3.97 13.77
C TYR A 120 4.00 4.04 13.23
N VAL A 121 4.96 3.46 13.95
CA VAL A 121 6.34 3.40 13.44
C VAL A 121 6.41 2.60 12.14
N LEU A 122 5.78 1.43 12.06
CA LEU A 122 5.74 0.63 10.84
C LEU A 122 5.30 1.45 9.62
N PHE A 123 4.25 2.25 9.77
CA PHE A 123 3.71 3.05 8.66
C PHE A 123 4.71 4.08 8.13
N GLU A 124 5.60 4.60 8.97
CA GLU A 124 6.65 5.53 8.53
C GLU A 124 7.80 4.87 7.76
N TYR A 125 7.88 3.54 7.75
CA TYR A 125 8.88 2.78 6.98
C TYR A 125 8.33 2.17 5.68
N LEU A 126 7.02 2.12 5.50
CA LEU A 126 6.40 1.54 4.31
C LEU A 126 6.82 2.34 3.05
N PRO A 127 7.32 1.66 2.00
CA PRO A 127 7.58 2.29 0.71
C PRO A 127 6.34 3.01 0.15
N LEU A 128 6.55 4.03 -0.65
CA LEU A 128 5.48 4.92 -1.13
C LEU A 128 4.99 4.55 -2.53
N LEU A 129 5.91 4.13 -3.40
CA LEU A 129 5.61 3.73 -4.77
C LEU A 129 6.72 2.87 -5.34
N GLY A 130 6.46 2.27 -6.50
CA GLY A 130 7.50 1.61 -7.26
C GLY A 130 7.21 1.44 -8.74
N VAL A 131 8.28 1.24 -9.50
CA VAL A 131 8.26 0.86 -10.91
C VAL A 131 8.47 -0.65 -11.00
N PHE A 132 7.55 -1.32 -11.69
CA PHE A 132 7.62 -2.75 -11.98
C PHE A 132 7.48 -2.91 -13.50
N GLY A 133 8.62 -2.99 -14.19
CA GLY A 133 8.66 -2.95 -15.65
C GLY A 133 8.08 -1.64 -16.19
N LYS A 134 7.01 -1.71 -17.00
CA LYS A 134 6.32 -0.52 -17.55
C LYS A 134 5.15 -0.01 -16.69
N PHE A 135 5.03 -0.47 -15.44
CA PHE A 135 3.94 -0.09 -14.54
C PHE A 135 4.46 0.74 -13.37
N LEU A 136 3.88 1.93 -13.21
CA LEU A 136 4.01 2.73 -11.99
C LEU A 136 2.93 2.27 -11.01
N CYS A 137 3.34 1.79 -9.84
CA CYS A 137 2.46 1.28 -8.80
C CYS A 137 2.53 2.18 -7.57
N LEU A 138 1.39 2.70 -7.11
CA LEU A 138 1.27 3.54 -5.91
C LEU A 138 -0.12 3.43 -5.29
N HIS A 139 -0.37 4.12 -4.18
CA HIS A 139 -1.66 4.05 -3.52
C HIS A 139 -2.78 4.83 -4.24
N ALA A 140 -2.66 6.15 -4.37
CA ALA A 140 -3.72 7.00 -4.89
C ALA A 140 -3.35 7.74 -6.17
N GLY A 141 -2.50 8.76 -6.12
CA GLY A 141 -2.27 9.61 -7.30
C GLY A 141 -0.82 10.00 -7.51
N ILE A 142 -0.63 10.73 -8.60
CA ILE A 142 0.65 11.32 -8.96
C ILE A 142 0.70 12.79 -8.54
N SER A 143 1.91 13.33 -8.44
CA SER A 143 2.14 14.74 -8.12
C SER A 143 2.81 15.47 -9.26
N LEU A 144 2.55 16.77 -9.38
CA LEU A 144 3.23 17.64 -10.33
C LEU A 144 4.75 17.72 -10.10
N PHE A 145 5.21 17.44 -8.87
CA PHE A 145 6.64 17.43 -8.54
C PHE A 145 7.34 16.12 -8.95
N MET A 146 6.60 15.08 -9.35
CA MET A 146 7.19 13.84 -9.85
C MET A 146 7.73 13.96 -11.27
N ALA A 147 7.33 15.00 -12.01
CA ALA A 147 7.86 15.27 -13.34
C ALA A 147 9.33 15.76 -13.33
N GLU A 148 9.90 16.04 -12.15
CA GLU A 148 11.29 16.48 -11.97
C GLU A 148 12.19 15.31 -11.52
N ASN A 149 13.31 15.10 -12.23
CA ASN A 149 14.09 13.84 -12.26
C ASN A 149 14.86 13.44 -10.97
N SER A 150 14.75 14.18 -9.87
CA SER A 150 15.58 13.97 -8.65
C SER A 150 14.78 13.65 -7.38
N PHE A 151 13.46 13.78 -7.41
CA PHE A 151 12.71 14.03 -6.19
C PHE A 151 12.42 12.78 -5.33
N LEU A 152 12.24 11.61 -5.93
CA LEU A 152 11.87 10.41 -5.17
C LEU A 152 13.02 9.77 -4.36
N GLN A 153 14.27 10.09 -4.72
CA GLN A 153 15.43 9.65 -3.95
C GLN A 153 15.61 10.45 -2.65
N GLU A 154 14.87 11.55 -2.47
CA GLU A 154 14.96 12.43 -1.30
C GLU A 154 14.19 11.89 -0.09
N PHE A 155 13.18 11.02 -0.30
CA PHE A 155 12.43 10.44 0.81
C PHE A 155 13.28 9.45 1.60
N VAL A 156 13.72 9.88 2.78
CA VAL A 156 14.47 9.07 3.74
C VAL A 156 13.52 8.33 4.68
N LYS A 157 13.86 7.09 5.05
CA LYS A 157 13.19 6.32 6.11
C LYS A 157 13.74 6.68 7.50
N PRO A 158 12.90 6.72 8.55
CA PRO A 158 11.44 6.81 8.48
C PRO A 158 10.97 8.18 7.93
N ILE A 159 9.74 8.25 7.41
CA ILE A 159 9.10 9.54 7.12
C ILE A 159 9.00 10.35 8.41
N GLU A 160 9.51 11.59 8.36
CA GLU A 160 9.42 12.55 9.44
C GLU A 160 9.11 13.94 8.87
N VAL A 161 7.95 14.49 9.21
CA VAL A 161 7.46 15.74 8.62
C VAL A 161 8.45 16.90 8.79
N LYS A 162 9.15 16.96 9.92
CA LYS A 162 10.16 17.99 10.21
C LYS A 162 11.38 17.97 9.28
N ARG A 163 11.64 16.84 8.62
CA ARG A 163 12.76 16.65 7.69
C ARG A 163 12.34 16.86 6.24
N MET A 164 11.05 17.06 6.00
CA MET A 164 10.47 17.19 4.67
C MET A 164 10.32 18.64 4.27
N THR A 165 10.70 18.93 3.03
CA THR A 165 10.32 20.13 2.31
C THR A 165 8.81 20.15 2.03
N VAL A 166 8.32 21.33 1.66
CA VAL A 166 6.93 21.52 1.23
C VAL A 166 6.61 20.65 0.00
N ARG A 167 7.58 20.49 -0.91
CA ARG A 167 7.45 19.65 -2.11
C ARG A 167 7.29 18.17 -1.73
N GLU A 168 8.18 17.64 -0.87
CA GLU A 168 8.12 16.27 -0.32
C GLU A 168 6.78 16.00 0.32
N ARG A 169 6.30 16.93 1.12
CA ARG A 169 5.02 16.78 1.80
C ARG A 169 3.83 16.84 0.85
N SER A 170 3.88 17.70 -0.16
CA SER A 170 2.85 17.75 -1.21
C SER A 170 2.80 16.44 -1.99
N THR A 171 3.96 15.92 -2.39
CA THR A 171 4.03 14.68 -3.16
C THR A 171 3.58 13.48 -2.36
N LEU A 172 3.99 13.36 -1.09
CA LEU A 172 3.46 12.33 -0.21
C LEU A 172 1.94 12.43 -0.07
N THR A 173 1.41 13.65 0.05
CA THR A 173 -0.03 13.87 0.09
C THR A 173 -0.72 13.41 -1.20
N ASP A 174 -0.14 13.67 -2.37
CA ASP A 174 -0.69 13.26 -3.66
C ASP A 174 -0.57 11.75 -3.90
N ILE A 175 0.52 11.11 -3.46
CA ILE A 175 0.66 9.64 -3.47
C ILE A 175 -0.48 8.99 -2.69
N LEU A 176 -0.88 9.59 -1.57
CA LEU A 176 -1.88 9.02 -0.66
C LEU A 176 -3.32 9.46 -0.97
N TYR A 177 -3.54 10.63 -1.58
CA TYR A 177 -4.88 11.22 -1.77
C TYR A 177 -5.16 11.71 -3.18
N GLY A 178 -4.18 11.70 -4.08
CA GLY A 178 -4.32 12.23 -5.44
C GLY A 178 -5.36 11.47 -6.25
N ARG A 179 -6.01 12.16 -7.19
CA ARG A 179 -7.12 11.59 -7.97
C ARG A 179 -7.06 11.94 -9.45
N PRO A 180 -7.34 11.01 -10.36
CA PRO A 180 -7.54 11.33 -11.76
C PRO A 180 -8.83 12.14 -11.93
N ASP A 181 -8.81 13.06 -12.90
CA ASP A 181 -9.96 13.86 -13.32
C ASP A 181 -9.87 14.08 -14.84
N LYS A 182 -10.73 13.37 -15.57
CA LYS A 182 -10.77 13.41 -17.04
C LYS A 182 -11.22 14.76 -17.59
N ASP A 183 -12.01 15.52 -16.84
CA ASP A 183 -12.62 16.78 -17.28
C ASP A 183 -11.77 17.99 -16.86
N LEU A 184 -10.57 17.75 -16.31
CA LEU A 184 -9.71 18.80 -15.78
C LEU A 184 -8.99 19.57 -16.90
N PRO A 185 -9.19 20.91 -17.01
CA PRO A 185 -8.58 21.71 -18.09
C PRO A 185 -7.06 21.86 -17.97
N ALA A 186 -6.53 21.87 -16.75
CA ALA A 186 -5.10 21.96 -16.47
C ALA A 186 -4.51 20.57 -16.18
N LEU A 187 -3.19 20.43 -16.31
CA LEU A 187 -2.51 19.16 -16.00
C LEU A 187 -2.78 18.68 -14.56
N PHE A 188 -2.73 19.62 -13.62
CA PHE A 188 -2.99 19.41 -12.21
C PHE A 188 -3.85 20.52 -11.62
N ALA A 189 -4.67 20.19 -10.62
CA ALA A 189 -5.40 21.18 -9.82
C ALA A 189 -5.65 20.67 -8.41
N PRO A 190 -5.81 21.54 -7.40
CA PRO A 190 -6.21 21.11 -6.07
C PRO A 190 -7.47 20.24 -6.09
N SER A 191 -7.53 19.25 -5.21
CA SER A 191 -8.73 18.46 -4.97
C SER A 191 -9.92 19.37 -4.58
N ASN A 192 -11.09 19.05 -5.12
CA ASN A 192 -12.37 19.66 -4.78
C ASN A 192 -13.19 18.85 -3.76
N ILE A 193 -12.66 17.71 -3.30
CA ILE A 193 -13.35 16.78 -2.37
C ILE A 193 -12.70 16.86 -0.99
N TYR A 194 -11.37 16.80 -0.96
CA TYR A 194 -10.55 16.98 0.23
C TYR A 194 -9.77 18.29 0.18
N PRO A 195 -9.51 18.94 1.34
CA PRO A 195 -8.67 20.14 1.43
C PRO A 195 -7.16 19.84 1.32
N ILE A 196 -6.82 18.66 0.80
CA ILE A 196 -5.48 18.08 0.62
C ILE A 196 -5.47 17.35 -0.73
N GLY A 197 -4.28 17.14 -1.29
CA GLY A 197 -4.10 16.34 -2.51
C GLY A 197 -4.51 17.06 -3.79
N TYR A 198 -3.98 16.59 -4.91
CA TYR A 198 -4.23 17.15 -6.24
C TYR A 198 -5.00 16.17 -7.14
N ARG A 199 -5.68 16.75 -8.12
CA ARG A 199 -6.27 16.08 -9.26
C ARG A 199 -5.35 16.21 -10.46
N PHE A 200 -5.35 15.21 -11.34
CA PHE A 200 -4.55 15.20 -12.56
C PHE A 200 -5.37 14.71 -13.77
N ASN A 201 -5.10 15.27 -14.95
CA ASN A 201 -5.72 14.80 -16.19
C ASN A 201 -4.85 13.76 -16.92
N LEU A 202 -5.32 13.26 -18.07
CA LEU A 202 -4.60 12.26 -18.86
C LEU A 202 -3.23 12.76 -19.35
N THR A 203 -3.12 14.02 -19.74
CA THR A 203 -1.84 14.61 -20.16
C THR A 203 -0.85 14.70 -19.00
N GLY A 204 -1.30 15.16 -17.82
CA GLY A 204 -0.46 15.21 -16.62
C GLY A 204 -0.03 13.82 -16.15
N LEU A 205 -0.87 12.81 -16.36
CA LEU A 205 -0.50 11.41 -16.19
C LEU A 205 0.65 11.01 -17.12
N HIS A 206 0.49 11.23 -18.42
CA HIS A 206 1.48 10.84 -19.43
C HIS A 206 2.84 11.51 -19.19
N GLU A 207 2.86 12.82 -18.91
CA GLU A 207 4.09 13.55 -18.57
C GLU A 207 4.80 12.94 -17.34
N THR A 208 4.03 12.53 -16.33
CA THR A 208 4.61 11.96 -15.11
C THR A 208 5.12 10.54 -15.32
N ILE A 209 4.33 9.65 -15.91
CA ILE A 209 4.73 8.23 -16.07
C ILE A 209 5.88 8.09 -17.08
N GLN A 210 6.02 9.01 -18.04
CA GLN A 210 7.14 9.03 -18.97
C GLN A 210 8.48 9.23 -18.25
N MET A 211 8.51 10.03 -17.18
CA MET A 211 9.73 10.22 -16.36
C MET A 211 10.19 8.93 -15.67
N PHE A 212 9.26 7.99 -15.46
CA PHE A 212 9.54 6.68 -14.89
C PHE A 212 9.79 5.59 -15.94
N ASP A 213 9.80 5.95 -17.24
CA ASP A 213 9.79 4.99 -18.35
C ASP A 213 8.64 3.97 -18.24
N CYS A 214 7.50 4.43 -17.71
CA CYS A 214 6.28 3.66 -17.54
C CYS A 214 5.24 4.00 -18.60
N LYS A 215 4.39 3.02 -18.93
CA LYS A 215 3.26 3.18 -19.84
C LYS A 215 1.92 3.29 -19.11
N ARG A 216 1.88 2.93 -17.83
CA ARG A 216 0.62 2.81 -17.09
C ARG A 216 0.82 3.05 -15.60
N LEU A 217 -0.20 3.65 -14.99
CA LEU A 217 -0.37 3.78 -13.56
C LEU A 217 -1.36 2.71 -13.05
N ILE A 218 -0.95 1.94 -12.04
CA ILE A 218 -1.84 1.09 -11.23
C ILE A 218 -1.91 1.69 -9.83
N ARG A 219 -3.12 1.99 -9.37
CA ARG A 219 -3.36 2.61 -8.06
C ARG A 219 -4.29 1.77 -7.19
N GLY A 220 -4.06 1.77 -5.88
CA GLY A 220 -4.81 0.98 -4.89
C GLY A 220 -6.08 1.63 -4.34
N CYS A 221 -6.26 2.93 -4.57
CA CYS A 221 -7.40 3.71 -4.09
C CYS A 221 -8.40 3.94 -5.22
N GLY A 222 -9.71 3.78 -4.96
CA GLY A 222 -10.76 4.03 -5.95
C GLY A 222 -12.16 3.74 -5.40
N CYS A 223 -13.20 4.28 -6.04
CA CYS A 223 -14.58 3.90 -5.77
C CYS A 223 -14.99 2.80 -6.75
N ARG A 224 -15.49 1.66 -6.26
CA ARG A 224 -16.19 0.71 -7.15
C ARG A 224 -17.63 1.15 -7.30
N ASN A 225 -18.03 1.45 -8.53
CA ASN A 225 -19.42 1.76 -8.87
C ASN A 225 -20.12 0.58 -9.59
N SER A 226 -19.36 -0.44 -10.00
CA SER A 226 -19.85 -1.64 -10.70
C SER A 226 -18.96 -2.87 -10.41
N ASN A 227 -19.36 -4.03 -10.95
CA ASN A 227 -18.55 -5.26 -10.98
C ASN A 227 -17.48 -5.24 -12.08
N ASP A 228 -17.34 -4.14 -12.81
CA ASP A 228 -16.32 -4.01 -13.84
C ASP A 228 -15.10 -3.28 -13.30
N VAL A 229 -13.96 -3.50 -13.94
CA VAL A 229 -12.76 -2.71 -13.66
C VAL A 229 -12.99 -1.29 -14.10
N ASN A 230 -12.72 -0.35 -13.19
CA ASN A 230 -12.89 1.07 -13.46
C ASN A 230 -11.57 1.63 -14.00
N PHE A 231 -11.59 2.01 -15.28
CA PHE A 231 -10.53 2.82 -15.87
C PHE A 231 -10.82 4.29 -15.54
N ASP A 232 -9.82 4.97 -14.99
CA ASP A 232 -10.01 6.35 -14.53
C ASP A 232 -10.13 7.37 -15.69
N PHE A 233 -9.72 6.96 -16.89
CA PHE A 233 -9.82 7.70 -18.15
C PHE A 233 -10.47 6.82 -19.23
N ASP A 234 -10.74 7.40 -20.40
CA ASP A 234 -11.22 6.65 -21.57
C ASP A 234 -10.13 5.74 -22.20
N THR A 235 -8.97 5.62 -21.54
CA THR A 235 -7.86 4.75 -21.89
C THR A 235 -7.55 3.80 -20.75
N THR A 236 -6.73 2.79 -21.03
CA THR A 236 -6.30 1.83 -19.99
C THR A 236 -5.11 2.34 -19.17
N ASP A 237 -4.65 3.59 -19.37
CA ASP A 237 -3.36 4.07 -18.86
C ASP A 237 -3.35 4.33 -17.35
N CYS A 238 -4.53 4.44 -16.73
CA CYS A 238 -4.70 4.52 -15.28
C CYS A 238 -5.76 3.53 -14.82
N ILE A 239 -5.37 2.62 -13.93
CA ILE A 239 -6.24 1.56 -13.41
C ILE A 239 -6.36 1.70 -11.90
N SER A 240 -7.59 1.87 -11.43
CA SER A 240 -7.93 1.84 -10.00
C SER A 240 -8.31 0.43 -9.57
N LEU A 241 -7.54 -0.10 -8.61
CA LEU A 241 -7.70 -1.44 -8.08
C LEU A 241 -8.16 -1.36 -6.62
N VAL A 242 -9.28 -2.00 -6.32
CA VAL A 242 -9.67 -2.33 -4.95
C VAL A 242 -9.75 -3.84 -4.91
N SER A 243 -9.18 -4.50 -3.89
CA SER A 243 -9.12 -5.97 -3.83
C SER A 243 -9.88 -6.58 -2.66
N GLY A 244 -10.11 -5.84 -1.58
CA GLY A 244 -10.83 -6.30 -0.39
C GLY A 244 -12.35 -6.08 -0.44
N ARG A 245 -13.04 -6.50 0.63
CA ARG A 245 -14.44 -6.21 0.90
C ARG A 245 -14.57 -5.20 2.05
N SER A 246 -14.91 -3.96 1.74
CA SER A 246 -15.41 -3.01 2.73
C SER A 246 -16.94 -2.91 2.71
N ILE A 247 -17.54 -2.26 3.72
CA ILE A 247 -18.99 -1.95 3.75
C ILE A 247 -19.43 -1.21 2.48
N ARG A 248 -18.55 -0.35 1.95
CA ARG A 248 -18.80 0.43 0.72
C ARG A 248 -18.83 -0.43 -0.53
N HIS A 249 -18.15 -1.57 -0.51
CA HIS A 249 -17.96 -2.43 -1.68
C HIS A 249 -18.38 -3.88 -1.41
N ALA A 250 -19.31 -4.07 -0.47
CA ALA A 250 -19.67 -5.40 0.04
C ALA A 250 -20.34 -6.30 -1.00
N ASN A 251 -20.88 -5.68 -2.07
CA ASN A 251 -21.68 -6.33 -3.11
C ASN A 251 -20.98 -6.41 -4.46
N TYR A 252 -19.75 -5.89 -4.57
CA TYR A 252 -19.01 -5.86 -5.83
C TYR A 252 -17.96 -6.97 -5.89
N GLU A 253 -17.72 -7.44 -7.11
CA GLU A 253 -16.58 -8.30 -7.42
C GLU A 253 -15.26 -7.62 -7.05
N ARG A 254 -14.24 -8.44 -6.83
CA ARG A 254 -12.92 -8.03 -6.40
C ARG A 254 -11.93 -8.37 -7.50
N PHE A 255 -10.88 -7.57 -7.62
CA PHE A 255 -9.91 -7.75 -8.70
C PHE A 255 -8.50 -7.77 -8.16
N THR A 256 -7.65 -8.49 -8.87
CA THR A 256 -6.20 -8.33 -8.82
C THR A 256 -5.70 -8.17 -10.24
N ILE A 257 -4.52 -7.59 -10.41
CA ILE A 257 -3.89 -7.49 -11.73
C ILE A 257 -2.73 -8.45 -11.77
N ARG A 258 -2.77 -9.42 -12.69
CA ARG A 258 -1.61 -10.18 -13.05
C ARG A 258 -0.82 -9.42 -14.10
N ILE A 259 0.44 -9.15 -13.83
CA ILE A 259 1.35 -8.56 -14.82
C ILE A 259 2.09 -9.69 -15.53
N TYR A 260 2.18 -9.58 -16.86
CA TYR A 260 2.94 -10.48 -17.73
C TYR A 260 4.24 -9.86 -18.20
N GLU A 261 5.15 -10.74 -18.58
CA GLU A 261 6.54 -10.52 -19.00
C GLU A 261 6.66 -9.49 -20.14
N ASN A 262 5.72 -9.50 -21.10
CA ASN A 262 5.71 -8.59 -22.26
C ASN A 262 5.05 -7.23 -21.97
N GLY A 263 4.82 -6.87 -20.70
CA GLY A 263 4.11 -5.66 -20.30
C GLY A 263 2.59 -5.72 -20.54
N GLN A 264 2.05 -6.90 -20.90
CA GLN A 264 0.61 -7.14 -20.86
C GLN A 264 0.17 -7.33 -19.41
N PHE A 265 -1.13 -7.19 -19.18
CA PHE A 265 -1.73 -7.47 -17.88
C PHE A 265 -3.05 -8.20 -18.08
N GLU A 266 -3.43 -9.01 -17.11
CA GLU A 266 -4.75 -9.61 -17.02
C GLU A 266 -5.41 -9.20 -15.71
N LEU A 267 -6.69 -8.92 -15.80
CA LEU A 267 -7.55 -8.69 -14.66
C LEU A 267 -8.04 -10.04 -14.16
N GLN A 268 -7.73 -10.37 -12.91
CA GLN A 268 -8.19 -11.58 -12.28
C GLN A 268 -9.36 -11.28 -11.34
N TYR A 269 -10.51 -11.82 -11.72
CA TYR A 269 -11.76 -11.65 -11.02
C TYR A 269 -11.85 -12.63 -9.85
N ILE A 270 -12.14 -12.09 -8.68
CA ILE A 270 -12.52 -12.86 -7.51
C ILE A 270 -13.99 -12.55 -7.29
N ASP A 271 -14.82 -13.51 -7.67
CA ASP A 271 -16.26 -13.42 -7.54
C ASP A 271 -16.64 -13.09 -6.08
N LYS A 272 -17.63 -12.20 -5.92
CA LYS A 272 -18.05 -11.66 -4.62
C LYS A 272 -18.47 -12.77 -3.64
N ASP A 273 -18.98 -13.87 -4.16
CA ASP A 273 -19.44 -15.09 -3.48
C ASP A 273 -18.33 -16.17 -3.45
N SER A 274 -17.35 -16.09 -4.37
CA SER A 274 -16.14 -16.94 -4.40
C SER A 274 -15.11 -16.67 -3.30
N SER A 275 -15.25 -15.60 -2.52
CA SER A 275 -14.59 -15.48 -1.20
C SER A 275 -14.97 -16.59 -0.20
N TRP A 276 -15.78 -17.55 -0.67
CA TRP A 276 -16.05 -18.88 -0.18
C TRP A 276 -16.95 -18.99 1.05
N ASP A 277 -17.61 -20.14 1.08
CA ASP A 277 -18.56 -20.69 2.06
C ASP A 277 -17.89 -20.97 3.43
N LEU A 278 -17.09 -20.01 3.90
CA LEU A 278 -16.52 -19.90 5.23
C LEU A 278 -17.53 -19.34 6.25
N GLN A 279 -18.79 -19.12 5.82
CA GLN A 279 -19.88 -18.63 6.65
C GLN A 279 -20.20 -19.56 7.82
N ARG A 280 -19.79 -20.84 7.76
CA ARG A 280 -19.74 -21.69 8.96
C ARG A 280 -18.54 -21.26 9.80
N LYS A 281 -18.79 -20.38 10.77
CA LYS A 281 -17.84 -19.82 11.76
C LYS A 281 -16.77 -20.83 12.23
N ASN A 282 -17.16 -22.09 12.46
CA ASN A 282 -16.28 -23.18 12.90
C ASN A 282 -15.26 -23.65 11.85
N PHE A 283 -15.57 -23.61 10.55
CA PHE A 283 -14.65 -24.00 9.49
C PHE A 283 -13.64 -22.87 9.21
N LEU A 284 -14.09 -21.61 9.31
CA LEU A 284 -13.20 -20.44 9.22
C LEU A 284 -12.21 -20.39 10.37
N GLU A 285 -12.68 -20.52 11.61
CA GLU A 285 -11.79 -20.51 12.78
C GLU A 285 -10.77 -21.66 12.71
N LYS A 286 -11.19 -22.86 12.29
CA LYS A 286 -10.26 -23.98 12.07
C LYS A 286 -9.29 -23.73 10.93
N SER A 287 -9.71 -23.15 9.81
CA SER A 287 -8.85 -22.92 8.64
C SER A 287 -7.86 -21.78 8.88
N VAL A 288 -8.29 -20.70 9.52
CA VAL A 288 -7.44 -19.59 9.94
C VAL A 288 -6.52 -20.04 11.07
N ASN A 289 -6.99 -20.77 12.08
CA ASN A 289 -6.11 -21.31 13.12
C ASN A 289 -5.15 -22.36 12.57
N HIS A 290 -5.57 -23.20 11.62
CA HIS A 290 -4.66 -24.14 10.96
C HIS A 290 -3.63 -23.41 10.11
N PHE A 291 -4.06 -22.39 9.36
CA PHE A 291 -3.17 -21.54 8.58
C PHE A 291 -2.19 -20.85 9.52
N ILE A 292 -2.65 -20.15 10.57
CA ILE A 292 -1.82 -19.48 11.59
C ILE A 292 -0.90 -20.48 12.28
N ASN A 293 -1.37 -21.64 12.74
CA ASN A 293 -0.52 -22.64 13.41
C ASN A 293 0.53 -23.24 12.46
N THR A 294 0.16 -23.49 11.21
CA THR A 294 1.11 -23.91 10.16
C THR A 294 2.10 -22.78 9.88
N TYR A 295 1.62 -21.54 9.87
CA TYR A 295 2.38 -20.34 9.63
C TYR A 295 3.34 -20.02 10.77
N ASP A 296 2.95 -20.19 12.03
CA ASP A 296 3.76 -20.02 13.23
C ASP A 296 4.89 -21.06 13.26
N ASN A 297 4.60 -22.31 12.89
CA ASN A 297 5.63 -23.32 12.69
C ASN A 297 6.57 -22.97 11.53
N LEU A 298 6.08 -22.29 10.49
CA LEU A 298 6.88 -21.82 9.36
C LEU A 298 7.69 -20.55 9.71
N LEU A 299 7.20 -19.67 10.59
CA LEU A 299 7.92 -18.50 11.11
C LEU A 299 9.13 -18.92 11.95
N GLN A 300 9.13 -20.12 12.53
CA GLN A 300 10.33 -20.70 13.16
C GLN A 300 11.47 -20.96 12.16
N SER A 301 11.21 -20.85 10.85
CA SER A 301 12.19 -20.97 9.76
C SER A 301 12.31 -19.71 8.92
N ILE A 302 12.28 -18.52 9.54
CA ILE A 302 12.76 -17.29 8.87
C ILE A 302 14.18 -17.60 8.36
N PRO A 303 14.53 -17.31 7.09
CA PRO A 303 15.87 -17.61 6.58
C PRO A 303 16.92 -16.93 7.47
N HIS A 304 18.01 -17.62 7.80
CA HIS A 304 18.99 -17.16 8.79
C HIS A 304 19.58 -15.76 8.44
N GLU A 305 19.64 -15.43 7.14
CA GLU A 305 20.07 -14.12 6.63
C GLU A 305 19.09 -12.96 6.95
N PHE A 306 17.83 -13.29 7.30
CA PHE A 306 16.78 -12.35 7.73
C PHE A 306 16.36 -12.56 9.19
N GLN A 307 16.98 -13.51 9.91
CA GLN A 307 16.88 -13.61 11.36
C GLN A 307 17.82 -12.59 11.98
N PHE A 308 17.29 -11.41 12.29
CA PHE A 308 18.01 -10.44 13.08
C PHE A 308 17.92 -10.85 14.54
N ASP A 309 19.00 -11.41 15.08
CA ASP A 309 19.27 -11.21 16.50
C ASP A 309 19.22 -9.68 16.69
N LEU A 310 18.42 -9.20 17.65
CA LEU A 310 18.31 -7.77 17.98
C LEU A 310 19.16 -7.44 19.22
N PRO A 311 20.49 -7.69 19.26
CA PRO A 311 21.30 -7.51 20.45
C PRO A 311 21.60 -6.03 20.73
N MET A 312 21.38 -5.13 19.77
CA MET A 312 21.51 -3.68 19.92
C MET A 312 20.34 -2.99 19.20
N GLY A 313 19.38 -2.46 19.98
CA GLY A 313 18.37 -1.48 19.54
C GLY A 313 17.72 -1.72 18.17
N CYS A 314 16.53 -2.31 18.13
CA CYS A 314 15.74 -2.37 16.90
C CYS A 314 15.37 -0.96 16.40
N ALA A 315 15.26 -0.71 15.08
CA ALA A 315 14.99 0.64 14.56
C ALA A 315 13.68 1.22 15.12
N ALA A 316 12.69 0.37 15.37
CA ALA A 316 11.45 0.76 16.02
C ALA A 316 11.66 1.19 17.48
N CYS A 317 12.49 0.46 18.22
CA CYS A 317 12.84 0.72 19.61
C CYS A 317 13.58 2.06 19.73
N GLU A 318 14.55 2.30 18.85
CA GLU A 318 15.29 3.57 18.80
C GLU A 318 14.36 4.75 18.52
N TRP A 319 13.45 4.61 17.57
CA TRP A 319 12.46 5.64 17.25
C TRP A 319 11.51 5.91 18.43
N ILE A 320 10.97 4.86 19.06
CA ILE A 320 10.07 4.97 20.22
C ILE A 320 10.79 5.62 21.40
N ASN A 321 12.04 5.24 21.66
CA ASN A 321 12.85 5.78 22.77
C ASN A 321 13.16 7.27 22.60
N GLN A 322 13.11 7.82 21.39
CA GLN A 322 13.25 9.26 21.16
C GLN A 322 12.04 10.06 21.66
N GLY A 323 10.93 9.40 22.01
CA GLY A 323 9.73 10.06 22.54
C GLY A 323 9.08 11.02 21.55
N LYS A 324 9.31 10.82 20.24
CA LYS A 324 8.73 11.64 19.19
C LYS A 324 7.21 11.48 19.17
N LYS A 325 6.51 12.58 18.94
CA LYS A 325 5.06 12.55 18.69
C LYS A 325 4.83 12.28 17.21
N HIS A 326 3.85 11.43 16.92
CA HIS A 326 3.36 11.23 15.56
C HIS A 326 2.83 12.53 14.97
N GLU A 327 3.11 12.75 13.69
CA GLU A 327 2.79 13.98 12.98
C GLU A 327 1.84 13.68 11.82
N ASN A 328 0.95 14.62 11.51
CA ASN A 328 0.13 14.50 10.31
C ASN A 328 1.03 14.68 9.08
N VAL A 329 1.11 13.67 8.23
CA VAL A 329 2.00 13.68 7.07
C VAL A 329 1.43 14.52 5.92
N THR A 330 0.11 14.64 5.83
CA THR A 330 -0.57 15.40 4.77
C THR A 330 -0.38 16.92 4.89
N ILE A 331 -0.31 17.62 3.75
CA ILE A 331 -0.27 19.10 3.69
C ILE A 331 -1.55 19.67 3.07
N SER A 332 -2.17 20.64 3.75
CA SER A 332 -3.42 21.27 3.28
C SER A 332 -3.15 22.30 2.19
N HIS A 333 -4.15 22.51 1.31
CA HIS A 333 -4.08 23.57 0.30
C HIS A 333 -3.93 24.96 0.93
N ALA A 334 -4.49 25.18 2.13
CA ALA A 334 -4.34 26.42 2.86
C ALA A 334 -2.88 26.65 3.29
N LEU A 335 -2.22 25.61 3.79
CA LEU A 335 -0.81 25.66 4.18
C LEU A 335 0.11 25.76 2.96
N LEU A 336 -0.19 25.07 1.86
CA LEU A 336 0.54 25.23 0.59
C LEU A 336 0.51 26.68 0.09
N LYS A 337 -0.65 27.35 0.17
CA LYS A 337 -0.80 28.75 -0.24
C LYS A 337 0.03 29.72 0.60
N SER A 338 0.37 29.39 1.85
CA SER A 338 1.26 30.25 2.65
C SER A 338 2.73 30.16 2.24
N PHE A 339 3.13 29.11 1.52
CA PHE A 339 4.49 28.96 1.01
C PHE A 339 4.69 29.52 -0.40
N ALA A 340 3.59 29.89 -1.08
CA ALA A 340 3.60 30.49 -2.43
C ALA A 340 3.61 32.03 -2.41
N LYS A 341 3.68 32.64 -1.22
CA LYS A 341 3.91 34.07 -0.99
C LYS A 341 5.34 34.29 -0.57
#